data_AF-A0AAU9VYV3-F1
#
_entry.id   AF-A0AAU9VYV3-F1
#
_cell.length_a   1.000
_cell.length_b   1.000
_cell.length_c   1.000
_cell.angle_alpha   90.00
_cell.angle_beta   90.00
_cell.angle_gamma   90.00
#
_symmetry.space_group_name_H-M   'P 1'
#
loop_
_entity.id
_entity.type
_entity.pdbx_description
1 polymer ?
#
loop_
_entity_poly.entity_id
_entity_poly.type
_entity_poly.pdbx_seq_one_letter_code
_entity_poly.pdbx_strand_id
1 'polypeptide(L)'
;MQGDHWKKKKYQQGRSAMVMRHTGKRTMKGYLSRERIKFGFGVPIPRPLAYSALMHKIEEINVGETLSVRETLCTTLPRDQRVDGVYRDLETMLIMLSKFYFETNEFRKDNDKLNWFGHKEGSFKVAIGGDGAPFGKWDDSMSWLVSFLNVGPRVASPNDNFLLFGANCKEDHPCVEQFTLQLTSKIEAIEKKTYTVSEKQVTFTFELVPSDMKFLAFLNGELNNAATYFSSFANVSKEDCVTLNGKFGLTNDCKWKPWPYKDRLNIAKQVESFKAKLPSSLAASTKRTKITKFIASNKSRQEFQPLIGKLCDKEVVEPLHLKTNGVQHLHTMLLNLAISSSNLPQKISSLSDLSPACAMSRYMKALECDVKAGRLKKQLGKWMLEDRSKDKDFSYRLTGKDSRLILHGFMYLVNAIRGD
;
A
#
# COMPACT_ATOMS: atom_id res chain seq x y z
N MET A 1 -0.03 5.55 -31.37
CA MET A 1 1.15 5.48 -32.25
C MET A 1 2.41 6.17 -31.70
N GLN A 2 2.39 7.46 -31.31
CA GLN A 2 3.61 8.11 -30.75
C GLN A 2 4.07 7.54 -29.39
N GLY A 3 3.13 7.10 -28.53
CA GLY A 3 3.45 6.51 -27.22
C GLY A 3 4.21 5.17 -27.29
N ASP A 4 3.87 4.29 -28.23
CA ASP A 4 4.55 2.99 -28.37
C ASP A 4 5.94 3.11 -28.97
N HIS A 5 6.14 4.11 -29.85
CA HIS A 5 7.45 4.42 -30.40
C HIS A 5 8.42 4.87 -29.29
N TRP A 6 7.94 5.67 -28.34
CA TRP A 6 8.72 6.10 -27.18
C TRP A 6 9.09 4.94 -26.24
N LYS A 7 8.12 4.04 -25.94
CA LYS A 7 8.35 2.84 -25.11
C LYS A 7 9.40 1.91 -25.73
N LYS A 8 9.31 1.64 -27.04
CA LYS A 8 10.28 0.82 -27.78
C LYS A 8 11.70 1.41 -27.72
N LYS A 9 11.84 2.71 -27.95
CA LYS A 9 13.15 3.40 -27.91
C LYS A 9 13.77 3.34 -26.52
N LYS A 10 12.98 3.61 -25.47
CA LYS A 10 13.44 3.56 -24.07
C LYS A 10 13.87 2.14 -23.66
N TYR A 11 13.10 1.12 -24.04
CA TYR A 11 13.47 -0.28 -23.81
C TYR A 11 14.78 -0.65 -24.52
N GLN A 12 14.94 -0.29 -25.80
CA GLN A 12 16.15 -0.60 -26.56
C GLN A 12 17.40 0.07 -25.98
N GLN A 13 17.27 1.30 -25.49
CA GLN A 13 18.34 2.01 -24.79
C GLN A 13 18.72 1.29 -23.49
N GLY A 14 17.74 0.95 -22.65
CA GLY A 14 17.96 0.20 -21.41
C GLY A 14 18.58 -1.18 -21.66
N ARG A 15 18.06 -1.91 -22.64
CA ARG A 15 18.58 -3.21 -23.10
C ARG A 15 20.06 -3.14 -23.46
N SER A 16 20.46 -2.09 -24.19
CA SER A 16 21.86 -1.90 -24.57
C SER A 16 22.73 -1.53 -23.37
N ALA A 17 22.25 -0.65 -22.49
CA ALA A 17 22.99 -0.21 -21.32
C ALA A 17 23.28 -1.35 -20.32
N MET A 18 22.39 -2.35 -20.21
CA MET A 18 22.59 -3.48 -19.30
C MET A 18 23.71 -4.44 -19.72
N VAL A 19 24.08 -4.47 -21.00
CA VAL A 19 25.02 -5.48 -21.54
C VAL A 19 26.21 -4.88 -22.25
N MET A 20 26.26 -3.56 -22.41
CA MET A 20 27.34 -2.86 -23.08
C MET A 20 27.95 -1.81 -22.15
N ARG A 21 29.28 -1.71 -22.13
CA ARG A 21 30.01 -0.62 -21.48
C ARG A 21 30.75 0.22 -22.51
N HIS A 22 30.96 1.49 -22.19
CA HIS A 22 31.81 2.36 -23.00
C HIS A 22 33.28 1.97 -22.81
N THR A 23 34.02 1.88 -23.91
CA THR A 23 35.45 1.54 -23.91
C THR A 23 36.36 2.76 -23.73
N GLY A 24 35.79 3.97 -23.66
CA GLY A 24 36.53 5.24 -23.67
C GLY A 24 37.12 5.62 -25.03
N LYS A 25 37.18 4.70 -26.00
CA LYS A 25 37.69 4.93 -27.35
C LYS A 25 36.60 5.48 -28.28
N ARG A 26 36.97 6.27 -29.29
CA ARG A 26 36.03 6.68 -30.36
C ARG A 26 36.12 5.73 -31.55
N THR A 27 34.97 5.46 -32.15
CA THR A 27 34.83 4.80 -33.46
C THR A 27 35.32 5.72 -34.58
N MET A 28 35.59 5.17 -35.76
CA MET A 28 35.98 5.96 -36.95
C MET A 28 34.95 7.04 -37.32
N LYS A 29 33.68 6.88 -36.90
CA LYS A 29 32.61 7.87 -37.11
C LYS A 29 32.42 8.84 -35.93
N GLY A 30 33.37 8.88 -34.98
CA GLY A 30 33.37 9.81 -33.84
C GLY A 30 32.53 9.40 -32.62
N TYR A 31 31.69 8.37 -32.72
CA TYR A 31 30.90 7.86 -31.59
C TYR A 31 31.77 7.13 -30.56
N LEU A 32 31.41 7.21 -29.27
CA LEU A 32 32.04 6.38 -28.22
C LEU A 32 31.84 4.89 -28.51
N SER A 33 32.94 4.16 -28.68
CA SER A 33 32.95 2.72 -28.89
C SER A 33 32.43 1.99 -27.64
N ARG A 34 31.60 0.98 -27.88
CA ARG A 34 30.97 0.15 -26.85
C ARG A 34 31.41 -1.29 -27.02
N GLU A 35 31.69 -1.95 -25.91
CA GLU A 35 31.97 -3.38 -25.89
C GLU A 35 30.99 -4.11 -24.96
N ARG A 36 30.83 -5.42 -25.18
CA ARG A 36 29.92 -6.24 -24.39
C ARG A 36 30.55 -6.53 -23.03
N ILE A 37 29.76 -6.36 -21.98
CA ILE A 37 30.16 -6.70 -20.61
C ILE A 37 30.30 -8.22 -20.51
N LYS A 38 31.37 -8.68 -19.86
CA LYS A 38 31.71 -10.08 -19.65
C LYS A 38 31.80 -10.39 -18.15
N PHE A 39 31.45 -11.61 -17.75
CA PHE A 39 31.54 -12.15 -16.39
C PHE A 39 32.63 -13.22 -16.31
N GLY A 40 33.36 -13.27 -15.19
CA GLY A 40 34.39 -14.28 -14.92
C GLY A 40 35.41 -14.44 -16.06
N PHE A 41 35.57 -15.67 -16.56
CA PHE A 41 36.45 -16.09 -17.66
C PHE A 41 36.10 -15.53 -19.06
N GLY A 42 35.58 -14.29 -19.14
CA GLY A 42 35.27 -13.65 -20.41
C GLY A 42 33.92 -14.02 -21.02
N VAL A 43 33.01 -14.63 -20.24
CA VAL A 43 31.68 -15.03 -20.71
C VAL A 43 30.79 -13.79 -20.87
N PRO A 44 30.27 -13.48 -22.06
CA PRO A 44 29.48 -12.27 -22.26
C PRO A 44 28.12 -12.36 -21.55
N ILE A 45 27.71 -11.28 -20.88
CA ILE A 45 26.40 -11.21 -20.21
C ILE A 45 25.27 -11.51 -21.22
N PRO A 46 24.32 -12.41 -20.90
CA PRO A 46 23.17 -12.68 -21.75
C PRO A 46 22.40 -11.41 -22.12
N ARG A 47 22.01 -11.26 -23.39
CA ARG A 47 21.20 -10.11 -23.79
C ARG A 47 19.74 -10.36 -23.44
N PRO A 48 19.05 -9.38 -22.84
CA PRO A 48 17.60 -9.42 -22.79
C PRO A 48 17.01 -9.54 -24.20
N LEU A 49 15.79 -10.08 -24.29
CA LEU A 49 15.08 -10.27 -25.56
C LEU A 49 14.99 -8.95 -26.35
N ALA A 50 15.01 -9.05 -27.68
CA ALA A 50 14.68 -7.91 -28.52
C ALA A 50 13.24 -7.45 -28.23
N TYR A 51 12.93 -6.16 -28.41
CA TYR A 51 11.60 -5.64 -28.09
C TYR A 51 10.48 -6.43 -28.78
N SER A 52 10.65 -6.78 -30.06
CA SER A 52 9.68 -7.61 -30.79
C SER A 52 9.52 -8.99 -30.18
N ALA A 53 10.62 -9.67 -29.85
CA ALA A 53 10.58 -10.98 -29.21
C ALA A 53 9.99 -10.93 -27.79
N LEU A 54 10.25 -9.85 -27.04
CA LEU A 54 9.63 -9.62 -25.74
C LEU A 54 8.12 -9.41 -25.89
N MET A 55 7.69 -8.54 -26.81
CA MET A 55 6.27 -8.28 -27.05
C MET A 55 5.55 -9.55 -27.52
N HIS A 56 6.15 -10.31 -28.44
CA HIS A 56 5.61 -11.61 -28.85
C HIS A 56 5.46 -12.56 -27.65
N LYS A 57 6.47 -12.62 -26.77
CA LYS A 57 6.37 -13.40 -25.53
C LYS A 57 5.30 -12.88 -24.58
N ILE A 58 5.09 -11.58 -24.49
CA ILE A 58 4.02 -10.99 -23.67
C ILE A 58 2.65 -11.32 -24.27
N GLU A 59 2.51 -11.23 -25.59
CA GLU A 59 1.28 -11.54 -26.35
C GLU A 59 0.92 -13.02 -26.29
N GLU A 60 1.91 -13.92 -26.18
CA GLU A 60 1.71 -15.36 -25.92
C GLU A 60 1.16 -15.63 -24.51
N ILE A 61 1.34 -14.74 -23.53
CA ILE A 61 0.88 -14.97 -22.17
C ILE A 61 -0.64 -14.79 -22.13
N ASN A 62 -1.34 -15.90 -21.97
CA ASN A 62 -2.77 -15.88 -21.69
C ASN A 62 -3.00 -15.31 -20.28
N VAL A 63 -3.42 -14.05 -20.20
CA VAL A 63 -3.76 -13.36 -18.95
C VAL A 63 -5.26 -13.47 -18.58
N GLY A 64 -6.03 -14.23 -19.38
CA GLY A 64 -7.48 -14.30 -19.33
C GLY A 64 -8.15 -13.12 -20.05
N GLU A 65 -9.48 -13.13 -20.06
CA GLU A 65 -10.28 -12.01 -20.54
C GLU A 65 -10.12 -10.80 -19.61
N THR A 66 -9.94 -9.62 -20.21
CA THR A 66 -9.85 -8.35 -19.49
C THR A 66 -10.99 -7.44 -19.91
N LEU A 67 -11.65 -6.83 -18.93
CA LEU A 67 -12.78 -5.93 -19.11
C LEU A 67 -12.33 -4.48 -18.91
N SER A 68 -12.84 -3.58 -19.73
CA SER A 68 -12.50 -2.16 -19.70
C SER A 68 -13.24 -1.44 -18.57
N VAL A 69 -12.50 -0.83 -17.63
CA VAL A 69 -13.08 -0.02 -16.54
C VAL A 69 -13.88 1.16 -17.11
N ARG A 70 -13.33 1.83 -18.14
CA ARG A 70 -13.94 2.99 -18.80
C ARG A 70 -15.32 2.66 -19.37
N GLU A 71 -15.45 1.47 -19.96
CA GLU A 71 -16.65 1.09 -20.73
C GLU A 71 -17.69 0.35 -19.90
N THR A 72 -17.31 -0.22 -18.76
CA THR A 72 -18.21 -1.05 -17.94
C THR A 72 -18.54 -0.41 -16.59
N LEU A 73 -17.58 0.26 -15.95
CA LEU A 73 -17.72 0.80 -14.59
C LEU A 73 -17.88 2.33 -14.56
N CYS A 74 -17.58 3.03 -15.65
CA CYS A 74 -17.73 4.48 -15.78
C CYS A 74 -18.88 4.91 -16.70
N THR A 75 -19.81 4.01 -17.03
CA THR A 75 -20.88 4.25 -18.01
C THR A 75 -21.79 5.42 -17.65
N THR A 76 -22.08 5.58 -16.36
CA THR A 76 -22.92 6.65 -15.80
C THR A 76 -22.16 7.96 -15.58
N LEU A 77 -20.84 7.96 -15.71
CA LEU A 77 -20.01 9.14 -15.44
C LEU A 77 -19.87 10.04 -16.68
N PRO A 78 -19.76 11.37 -16.47
CA PRO A 78 -19.34 12.33 -17.49
C PRO A 78 -18.03 11.90 -18.16
N ARG A 79 -17.86 12.21 -19.46
CA ARG A 79 -16.72 11.74 -20.28
C ARG A 79 -15.35 12.09 -19.69
N ASP A 80 -15.24 13.27 -19.09
CA ASP A 80 -14.05 13.82 -18.43
C ASP A 80 -13.71 13.14 -17.10
N GLN A 81 -14.69 12.48 -16.47
CA GLN A 81 -14.51 11.71 -15.23
C GLN A 81 -14.27 10.21 -15.50
N ARG A 82 -14.33 9.76 -16.75
CA ARG A 82 -14.07 8.36 -17.08
C ARG A 82 -12.57 8.08 -17.09
N VAL A 83 -12.17 7.04 -16.38
CA VAL A 83 -10.77 6.67 -16.17
C VAL A 83 -10.39 5.44 -16.98
N ASP A 84 -9.14 5.39 -17.42
CA ASP A 84 -8.58 4.22 -18.09
C ASP A 84 -8.14 3.18 -17.06
N GLY A 85 -8.47 1.93 -17.33
CA GLY A 85 -8.17 0.80 -16.48
C GLY A 85 -8.74 -0.48 -17.04
N VAL A 86 -8.31 -1.60 -16.46
CA VAL A 86 -8.82 -2.93 -16.79
C VAL A 86 -9.02 -3.75 -15.53
N TYR A 87 -9.93 -4.71 -15.59
CA TYR A 87 -10.11 -5.71 -14.54
C TYR A 87 -10.42 -7.08 -15.14
N ARG A 88 -10.36 -8.11 -14.31
CA ARG A 88 -10.63 -9.50 -14.68
C ARG A 88 -11.84 -10.03 -13.93
N ASP A 89 -12.49 -11.02 -14.50
CA ASP A 89 -13.53 -11.75 -13.80
C ASP A 89 -12.92 -12.58 -12.65
N LEU A 90 -13.40 -12.34 -11.42
CA LEU A 90 -12.87 -13.00 -10.22
C LEU A 90 -13.04 -14.53 -10.28
N GLU A 91 -14.21 -15.02 -10.66
CA GLU A 91 -14.51 -16.46 -10.67
C GLU A 91 -13.60 -17.21 -11.64
N THR A 92 -13.50 -16.71 -12.88
CA THR A 92 -12.61 -17.23 -13.92
C THR A 92 -11.14 -17.20 -13.47
N MET A 93 -10.73 -16.09 -12.84
CA MET A 93 -9.36 -15.92 -12.36
C MET A 93 -9.01 -16.93 -11.26
N LEU A 94 -9.91 -17.18 -10.30
CA LEU A 94 -9.68 -18.16 -9.23
C LEU A 94 -9.58 -19.58 -9.76
N ILE A 95 -10.41 -19.96 -10.73
CA ILE A 95 -10.36 -21.27 -11.40
C ILE A 95 -9.05 -21.45 -12.17
N MET A 96 -8.63 -20.41 -12.90
CA MET A 96 -7.35 -20.43 -13.62
C MET A 96 -6.16 -20.57 -12.65
N LEU A 97 -6.17 -19.81 -11.54
CA LEU A 97 -5.13 -19.87 -10.53
C LEU A 97 -5.10 -21.22 -9.82
N SER A 98 -6.25 -21.81 -9.49
CA SER A 98 -6.28 -23.12 -8.81
C SER A 98 -5.67 -24.20 -9.69
N LYS A 99 -5.98 -24.20 -10.99
CA LYS A 99 -5.34 -25.08 -11.98
C LYS A 99 -3.82 -24.88 -12.01
N PHE A 100 -3.36 -23.64 -12.14
CA PHE A 100 -1.93 -23.31 -12.12
C PHE A 100 -1.22 -23.83 -10.86
N TYR A 101 -1.84 -23.67 -9.69
CA TYR A 101 -1.23 -24.16 -8.47
C TYR A 101 -1.24 -25.68 -8.37
N PHE A 102 -2.30 -26.37 -8.82
CA PHE A 102 -2.27 -27.84 -8.86
C PHE A 102 -1.15 -28.36 -9.76
N GLU A 103 -1.00 -27.81 -10.97
CA GLU A 103 0.02 -28.20 -11.93
C GLU A 103 1.43 -27.88 -11.43
N THR A 104 1.63 -26.74 -10.76
CA THR A 104 2.97 -26.38 -10.26
C THR A 104 3.32 -27.02 -8.92
N ASN A 105 2.33 -27.49 -8.14
CA ASN A 105 2.57 -28.02 -6.80
C ASN A 105 3.38 -29.31 -6.79
N GLU A 106 3.32 -30.12 -7.86
CA GLU A 106 4.13 -31.34 -7.96
C GLU A 106 5.63 -31.06 -8.08
N PHE A 107 6.00 -29.94 -8.70
CA PHE A 107 7.40 -29.51 -8.91
C PHE A 107 7.96 -28.69 -7.74
N ARG A 108 7.16 -28.42 -6.70
CA ARG A 108 7.58 -27.64 -5.53
C ARG A 108 8.22 -28.54 -4.48
N LYS A 109 9.18 -27.96 -3.75
CA LYS A 109 9.75 -28.55 -2.54
C LYS A 109 8.65 -28.74 -1.49
N ASP A 110 8.80 -29.72 -0.61
CA ASP A 110 7.77 -30.06 0.38
C ASP A 110 7.37 -28.88 1.28
N ASN A 111 8.34 -28.05 1.68
CA ASN A 111 8.10 -26.84 2.47
C ASN A 111 7.44 -25.68 1.69
N ASP A 112 7.37 -25.78 0.35
CA ASP A 112 6.76 -24.81 -0.55
C ASP A 112 5.44 -25.29 -1.16
N LYS A 113 5.01 -26.52 -0.83
CA LYS A 113 3.74 -27.09 -1.30
C LYS A 113 2.54 -26.38 -0.68
N LEU A 114 1.39 -26.53 -1.35
CA LEU A 114 0.12 -26.01 -0.88
C LEU A 114 -0.23 -26.56 0.50
N ASN A 115 -0.58 -25.66 1.41
CA ASN A 115 -1.10 -25.97 2.73
C ASN A 115 -2.64 -25.87 2.70
N TRP A 116 -3.31 -26.95 3.12
CA TRP A 116 -4.77 -27.02 3.17
C TRP A 116 -5.35 -26.71 4.55
N PHE A 117 -4.51 -26.37 5.53
CA PHE A 117 -4.88 -26.00 6.91
C PHE A 117 -5.75 -27.06 7.61
N GLY A 118 -5.47 -28.34 7.34
CA GLY A 118 -6.27 -29.46 7.84
C GLY A 118 -7.61 -29.68 7.13
N HIS A 119 -7.93 -28.89 6.10
CA HIS A 119 -9.09 -29.10 5.24
C HIS A 119 -8.76 -30.01 4.06
N LYS A 120 -9.80 -30.37 3.29
CA LYS A 120 -9.68 -31.20 2.09
C LYS A 120 -8.83 -30.48 1.03
N GLU A 121 -8.04 -31.27 0.30
CA GLU A 121 -7.38 -30.77 -0.91
C GLU A 121 -8.38 -30.12 -1.87
N GLY A 122 -8.03 -28.94 -2.38
CA GLY A 122 -8.91 -28.12 -3.21
C GLY A 122 -9.73 -27.07 -2.45
N SER A 123 -9.67 -27.04 -1.11
CA SER A 123 -10.23 -25.95 -0.30
C SER A 123 -9.29 -24.75 -0.26
N PHE A 124 -9.44 -23.83 -1.21
CA PHE A 124 -8.63 -22.63 -1.30
C PHE A 124 -9.16 -21.51 -0.38
N LYS A 125 -8.28 -20.96 0.44
CA LYS A 125 -8.52 -19.74 1.21
C LYS A 125 -7.95 -18.55 0.44
N VAL A 126 -8.78 -17.56 0.18
CA VAL A 126 -8.48 -16.42 -0.69
C VAL A 126 -8.21 -15.17 0.16
N ALA A 127 -7.16 -14.45 -0.19
CA ALA A 127 -6.94 -13.08 0.23
C ALA A 127 -7.26 -12.14 -0.94
N ILE A 128 -8.02 -11.10 -0.67
CA ILE A 128 -8.38 -10.09 -1.67
C ILE A 128 -8.29 -8.70 -1.06
N GLY A 129 -7.46 -7.85 -1.64
CA GLY A 129 -7.11 -6.56 -1.05
C GLY A 129 -6.84 -5.53 -2.12
N GLY A 130 -6.84 -4.26 -1.73
CA GLY A 130 -6.51 -3.18 -2.64
C GLY A 130 -5.53 -2.21 -2.03
N ASP A 131 -4.74 -1.59 -2.90
CA ASP A 131 -3.80 -0.54 -2.53
C ASP A 131 -3.76 0.56 -3.58
N GLY A 132 -3.68 1.80 -3.08
CA GLY A 132 -3.46 3.00 -3.87
C GLY A 132 -1.97 3.16 -4.14
N ALA A 133 -1.57 3.11 -5.41
CA ALA A 133 -0.17 3.26 -5.78
C ALA A 133 0.09 4.66 -6.34
N PRO A 134 1.18 5.35 -5.92
CA PRO A 134 1.54 6.69 -6.38
C PRO A 134 2.20 6.65 -7.77
N PHE A 135 1.52 6.02 -8.72
CA PHE A 135 1.91 5.85 -10.11
C PHE A 135 0.70 6.12 -11.00
N GLY A 136 0.89 6.18 -12.31
CA GLY A 136 -0.18 6.47 -13.26
C GLY A 136 -0.31 7.96 -13.58
N LYS A 137 -1.44 8.36 -14.15
CA LYS A 137 -1.69 9.75 -14.52
C LYS A 137 -2.00 10.54 -13.25
N TRP A 138 -1.23 11.59 -12.96
CA TRP A 138 -1.38 12.44 -11.77
C TRP A 138 -1.01 11.79 -10.43
N ASP A 139 -0.16 10.76 -10.45
CA ASP A 139 0.26 10.01 -9.24
C ASP A 139 -0.90 9.34 -8.48
N ASP A 140 -2.02 9.09 -9.18
CA ASP A 140 -3.18 8.39 -8.66
C ASP A 140 -3.46 7.11 -9.47
N SER A 141 -3.27 5.96 -8.84
CA SER A 141 -3.73 4.67 -9.37
C SER A 141 -4.24 3.77 -8.27
N MET A 142 -5.23 2.96 -8.60
CA MET A 142 -5.86 2.01 -7.67
C MET A 142 -5.73 0.61 -8.24
N SER A 143 -5.39 -0.35 -7.37
CA SER A 143 -5.29 -1.76 -7.73
C SER A 143 -6.01 -2.68 -6.75
N TRP A 144 -6.65 -3.74 -7.24
CA TRP A 144 -7.04 -4.87 -6.42
C TRP A 144 -6.19 -6.08 -6.78
N LEU A 145 -5.78 -6.83 -5.76
CA LEU A 145 -4.95 -8.01 -5.84
C LEU A 145 -5.70 -9.21 -5.24
N VAL A 146 -5.46 -10.39 -5.80
CA VAL A 146 -5.95 -11.66 -5.26
C VAL A 146 -4.79 -12.65 -5.09
N SER A 147 -4.83 -13.41 -4.00
CA SER A 147 -3.85 -14.45 -3.69
C SER A 147 -4.49 -15.61 -2.92
N PHE A 148 -3.84 -16.77 -2.92
CA PHE A 148 -4.26 -17.90 -2.08
C PHE A 148 -3.40 -17.99 -0.83
N LEU A 149 -4.03 -18.02 0.34
CA LEU A 149 -3.35 -18.24 1.61
C LEU A 149 -2.69 -19.63 1.66
N ASN A 150 -3.18 -20.59 0.87
CA ASN A 150 -2.64 -21.95 0.77
C ASN A 150 -1.19 -21.98 0.30
N VAL A 151 -0.65 -20.91 -0.30
CA VAL A 151 0.78 -20.84 -0.65
C VAL A 151 1.69 -20.60 0.55
N GLY A 152 1.13 -20.46 1.75
CA GLY A 152 1.86 -20.31 3.00
C GLY A 152 2.70 -19.02 3.03
N PRO A 153 3.97 -19.06 3.46
CA PRO A 153 4.84 -17.89 3.52
C PRO A 153 4.99 -17.15 2.18
N ARG A 154 4.77 -17.84 1.05
CA ARG A 154 4.86 -17.25 -0.28
C ARG A 154 3.76 -16.22 -0.56
N VAL A 155 2.69 -16.16 0.23
CA VAL A 155 1.63 -15.13 0.08
C VAL A 155 2.18 -13.70 0.21
N ALA A 156 3.29 -13.51 0.94
CA ALA A 156 3.98 -12.22 1.03
C ALA A 156 4.85 -11.89 -0.21
N SER A 157 5.00 -12.83 -1.14
CA SER A 157 5.77 -12.65 -2.36
C SER A 157 4.94 -11.91 -3.42
N PRO A 158 5.51 -10.94 -4.15
CA PRO A 158 4.82 -10.32 -5.28
C PRO A 158 4.48 -11.33 -6.40
N ASN A 159 5.12 -12.51 -6.42
CA ASN A 159 4.87 -13.55 -7.43
C ASN A 159 3.57 -14.34 -7.18
N ASP A 160 3.00 -14.27 -5.97
CA ASP A 160 1.78 -14.98 -5.60
C ASP A 160 0.60 -14.01 -5.36
N ASN A 161 0.77 -12.73 -5.74
CA ASN A 161 -0.26 -11.69 -5.68
C ASN A 161 -0.60 -11.20 -7.10
N PHE A 162 -1.84 -11.42 -7.53
CA PHE A 162 -2.23 -11.23 -8.93
C PHE A 162 -3.21 -10.07 -9.09
N LEU A 163 -2.98 -9.23 -10.10
CA LEU A 163 -3.79 -8.04 -10.37
C LEU A 163 -5.21 -8.40 -10.85
N LEU A 164 -6.22 -8.16 -10.03
CA LEU A 164 -7.62 -8.35 -10.39
C LEU A 164 -8.21 -7.09 -11.06
N PHE A 165 -7.86 -5.91 -10.58
CA PHE A 165 -8.31 -4.61 -11.08
C PHE A 165 -7.15 -3.62 -11.05
N GLY A 166 -7.07 -2.75 -12.06
CA GLY A 166 -6.12 -1.63 -12.09
C GLY A 166 -6.70 -0.46 -12.87
N ALA A 167 -6.74 0.73 -12.26
CA ALA A 167 -7.25 1.94 -12.90
C ALA A 167 -6.45 3.19 -12.50
N ASN A 168 -6.38 4.17 -13.42
CA ASN A 168 -5.76 5.47 -13.18
C ASN A 168 -6.73 6.40 -12.44
N CYS A 169 -7.01 6.07 -11.19
CA CYS A 169 -7.94 6.81 -10.35
C CYS A 169 -7.57 6.69 -8.87
N LYS A 170 -8.15 7.56 -8.05
CA LYS A 170 -8.08 7.48 -6.59
C LYS A 170 -8.96 6.36 -6.04
N GLU A 171 -8.63 5.96 -4.83
CA GLU A 171 -9.38 4.98 -4.01
C GLU A 171 -10.88 5.29 -3.90
N ASP A 172 -11.26 6.57 -3.83
CA ASP A 172 -12.65 7.05 -3.65
C ASP A 172 -13.38 7.35 -4.96
N HIS A 173 -12.79 6.98 -6.10
CA HIS A 173 -13.43 7.18 -7.41
C HIS A 173 -14.66 6.27 -7.58
N PRO A 174 -15.77 6.74 -8.20
CA PRO A 174 -17.00 5.95 -8.32
C PRO A 174 -16.83 4.58 -8.99
N CYS A 175 -15.87 4.43 -9.92
CA CYS A 175 -15.62 3.12 -10.54
C CYS A 175 -15.04 2.09 -9.55
N VAL A 176 -14.28 2.53 -8.53
CA VAL A 176 -13.75 1.66 -7.48
C VAL A 176 -14.88 1.19 -6.58
N GLU A 177 -15.80 2.09 -6.22
CA GLU A 177 -17.02 1.74 -5.49
C GLU A 177 -17.87 0.71 -6.26
N GLN A 178 -18.15 0.98 -7.54
CA GLN A 178 -18.91 0.06 -8.40
C GLN A 178 -18.22 -1.31 -8.54
N PHE A 179 -16.91 -1.32 -8.74
CA PHE A 179 -16.14 -2.57 -8.79
C PHE A 179 -16.24 -3.33 -7.46
N THR A 180 -16.11 -2.64 -6.33
CA THR A 180 -16.17 -3.24 -4.99
C THR A 180 -17.54 -3.88 -4.74
N LEU A 181 -18.63 -3.22 -5.11
CA LEU A 181 -19.99 -3.78 -4.98
C LEU A 181 -20.20 -5.03 -5.85
N GLN A 182 -19.72 -5.00 -7.10
CA GLN A 182 -19.73 -6.17 -7.98
C GLN A 182 -18.87 -7.32 -7.41
N LEU A 183 -17.71 -6.97 -6.85
CA LEU A 183 -16.78 -7.91 -6.25
C LEU A 183 -17.41 -8.63 -5.05
N THR A 184 -18.00 -7.88 -4.12
CA THR A 184 -18.69 -8.43 -2.95
C THR A 184 -19.81 -9.39 -3.36
N SER A 185 -20.61 -9.01 -4.35
CA SER A 185 -21.70 -9.85 -4.87
C SER A 185 -21.17 -11.14 -5.51
N LYS A 186 -20.06 -11.06 -6.26
CA LYS A 186 -19.39 -12.23 -6.84
C LYS A 186 -18.81 -13.15 -5.76
N ILE A 187 -18.18 -12.59 -4.74
CA ILE A 187 -17.63 -13.36 -3.61
C ILE A 187 -18.73 -14.21 -2.96
N GLU A 188 -19.87 -13.61 -2.61
CA GLU A 188 -21.00 -14.33 -2.00
C GLU A 188 -21.55 -15.46 -2.88
N ALA A 189 -21.48 -15.32 -4.21
CA ALA A 189 -21.89 -16.36 -5.15
C ALA A 189 -20.83 -17.48 -5.29
N ILE A 190 -19.55 -17.12 -5.32
CA ILE A 190 -18.43 -18.04 -5.45
C ILE A 190 -18.32 -18.95 -4.22
N GLU A 191 -18.47 -18.41 -3.01
CA GLU A 191 -18.35 -19.20 -1.76
C GLU A 191 -19.43 -20.28 -1.61
N LYS A 192 -20.53 -20.20 -2.37
CA LYS A 192 -21.62 -21.19 -2.38
C LYS A 192 -21.44 -22.29 -3.42
N LYS A 193 -20.43 -22.18 -4.29
CA LYS A 193 -20.20 -23.09 -5.40
C LYS A 193 -19.08 -24.08 -5.08
N THR A 194 -19.20 -25.26 -5.67
CA THR A 194 -18.10 -26.23 -5.77
C THR A 194 -17.79 -26.42 -7.24
N TYR A 195 -16.51 -26.35 -7.58
CA TYR A 195 -16.00 -26.45 -8.95
C TYR A 195 -15.27 -27.76 -9.13
N THR A 196 -15.17 -28.23 -10.37
CA THR A 196 -14.27 -29.33 -10.72
C THR A 196 -13.13 -28.77 -11.57
N VAL A 197 -11.90 -28.86 -11.07
CA VAL A 197 -10.68 -28.36 -11.73
C VAL A 197 -9.63 -29.44 -11.67
N SER A 198 -9.11 -29.87 -12.82
CA SER A 198 -8.12 -30.97 -12.92
C SER A 198 -8.56 -32.20 -12.13
N GLU A 199 -9.82 -32.62 -12.32
CA GLU A 199 -10.47 -33.78 -11.66
C GLU A 199 -10.62 -33.65 -10.12
N LYS A 200 -10.26 -32.49 -9.55
CA LYS A 200 -10.39 -32.21 -8.12
C LYS A 200 -11.58 -31.30 -7.85
N GLN A 201 -12.27 -31.55 -6.74
CA GLN A 201 -13.30 -30.64 -6.23
C GLN A 201 -12.62 -29.43 -5.60
N VAL A 202 -13.02 -28.23 -6.02
CA VAL A 202 -12.45 -26.96 -5.60
C VAL A 202 -13.52 -26.08 -4.97
N THR A 203 -13.20 -25.50 -3.82
CA THR A 203 -14.01 -24.48 -3.17
C THR A 203 -13.13 -23.27 -2.84
N PHE A 204 -13.75 -22.10 -2.76
CA PHE A 204 -13.08 -20.86 -2.40
C PHE A 204 -13.76 -20.25 -1.18
N THR A 205 -12.96 -19.78 -0.22
CA THR A 205 -13.43 -19.04 0.96
C THR A 205 -12.57 -17.82 1.16
N PHE A 206 -13.17 -16.65 1.32
CA PHE A 206 -12.47 -15.37 1.46
C PHE A 206 -12.20 -15.10 2.93
N GLU A 207 -10.93 -15.18 3.31
CA GLU A 207 -10.52 -15.23 4.72
C GLU A 207 -9.67 -14.04 5.14
N LEU A 208 -9.27 -13.21 4.18
CA LEU A 208 -8.39 -12.07 4.44
C LEU A 208 -8.65 -10.93 3.46
N VAL A 209 -8.79 -9.72 4.00
CA VAL A 209 -8.83 -8.47 3.24
C VAL A 209 -7.66 -7.58 3.66
N PRO A 210 -6.48 -7.73 3.03
CA PRO A 210 -5.31 -6.92 3.35
C PRO A 210 -5.32 -5.61 2.56
N SER A 211 -5.41 -4.48 3.25
CA SER A 211 -5.33 -3.15 2.61
C SER A 211 -4.74 -2.12 3.57
N ASP A 212 -4.39 -0.94 3.07
CA ASP A 212 -3.98 0.16 3.93
C ASP A 212 -5.16 0.70 4.78
N MET A 213 -4.87 1.30 5.93
CA MET A 213 -5.91 1.73 6.89
C MET A 213 -6.85 2.80 6.34
N LYS A 214 -6.39 3.66 5.42
CA LYS A 214 -7.22 4.72 4.84
C LYS A 214 -8.21 4.10 3.86
N PHE A 215 -7.74 3.18 3.02
CA PHE A 215 -8.62 2.48 2.09
C PHE A 215 -9.61 1.55 2.81
N LEU A 216 -9.19 0.84 3.85
CA LEU A 216 -10.10 0.03 4.69
C LEU A 216 -11.23 0.88 5.29
N ALA A 217 -10.92 2.07 5.82
CA ALA A 217 -11.95 2.97 6.33
C ALA A 217 -12.97 3.33 5.23
N PHE A 218 -12.51 3.61 4.01
CA PHE A 218 -13.40 3.86 2.86
C PHE A 218 -14.24 2.62 2.50
N LEU A 219 -13.63 1.45 2.37
CA LEU A 219 -14.31 0.19 2.05
C LEU A 219 -15.38 -0.16 3.08
N ASN A 220 -15.12 0.13 4.35
CA ASN A 220 -16.08 -0.07 5.42
C ASN A 220 -17.14 1.02 5.51
N GLY A 221 -17.07 2.08 4.71
CA GLY A 221 -17.99 3.21 4.81
C GLY A 221 -17.82 4.07 6.04
N GLU A 222 -16.61 4.08 6.60
CA GLU A 222 -16.27 4.79 7.82
C GLU A 222 -15.63 6.16 7.57
N LEU A 223 -15.67 7.00 8.59
CA LEU A 223 -14.84 8.20 8.70
C LEU A 223 -13.35 7.82 8.71
N ASN A 224 -12.48 8.77 8.36
CA ASN A 224 -11.04 8.58 8.43
C ASN A 224 -10.52 8.61 9.89
N ASN A 225 -9.23 8.35 10.05
CA ASN A 225 -8.57 8.21 11.36
C ASN A 225 -8.45 9.52 12.16
N ALA A 226 -8.88 10.66 11.61
CA ALA A 226 -8.95 11.92 12.36
C ALA A 226 -10.26 12.05 13.17
N ALA A 227 -11.22 11.15 12.98
CA ALA A 227 -12.51 11.13 13.68
C ALA A 227 -12.34 10.93 15.21
N THR A 228 -13.40 11.22 15.96
CA THR A 228 -13.45 10.97 17.42
C THR A 228 -13.18 9.51 17.74
N TYR A 229 -13.79 8.61 16.98
CA TYR A 229 -13.53 7.17 17.00
C TYR A 229 -12.60 6.82 15.84
N PHE A 230 -11.30 6.69 16.13
CA PHE A 230 -10.25 6.67 15.10
C PHE A 230 -9.82 5.27 14.67
N SER A 231 -10.23 4.20 15.37
CA SER A 231 -9.88 2.81 15.02
C SER A 231 -10.99 2.08 14.25
N SER A 232 -10.66 1.45 13.12
CA SER A 232 -11.61 0.66 12.30
C SER A 232 -11.87 -0.72 12.90
N PHE A 233 -11.08 -1.10 13.90
CA PHE A 233 -11.14 -2.41 14.54
C PHE A 233 -11.87 -2.38 15.88
N ALA A 234 -11.98 -1.21 16.49
CA ALA A 234 -12.45 -1.09 17.85
C ALA A 234 -13.13 0.27 18.09
N ASN A 235 -14.11 0.30 18.99
CA ASN A 235 -14.81 1.50 19.45
C ASN A 235 -13.98 2.40 20.39
N VAL A 236 -12.69 2.54 20.11
CA VAL A 236 -11.76 3.43 20.83
C VAL A 236 -12.00 4.87 20.39
N SER A 237 -12.10 5.77 21.37
CA SER A 237 -12.27 7.21 21.17
C SER A 237 -11.01 7.98 21.56
N LYS A 238 -10.93 9.26 21.15
CA LYS A 238 -9.86 10.16 21.62
C LYS A 238 -9.86 10.40 23.13
N GLU A 239 -11.00 10.23 23.80
CA GLU A 239 -11.13 10.46 25.24
C GLU A 239 -10.57 9.29 26.05
N ASP A 240 -10.73 8.06 25.55
CA ASP A 240 -10.44 6.86 26.31
C ASP A 240 -9.22 6.07 25.81
N CYS A 241 -8.61 6.46 24.68
CA CYS A 241 -7.41 5.83 24.12
C CYS A 241 -6.17 5.91 25.02
N VAL A 242 -6.17 6.79 26.03
CA VAL A 242 -5.10 6.91 27.03
C VAL A 242 -5.13 5.83 28.10
N THR A 243 -6.14 4.95 28.08
CA THR A 243 -6.30 3.90 29.09
C THR A 243 -5.29 2.77 28.89
N LEU A 244 -4.25 2.72 29.72
CA LEU A 244 -3.16 1.73 29.56
C LEU A 244 -3.57 0.28 29.87
N ASN A 245 -4.55 0.08 30.76
CA ASN A 245 -5.02 -1.25 31.18
C ASN A 245 -6.31 -1.70 30.47
N GLY A 246 -6.70 -1.02 29.38
CA GLY A 246 -7.88 -1.37 28.62
C GLY A 246 -7.68 -2.67 27.84
N LYS A 247 -8.68 -3.57 27.87
CA LYS A 247 -8.71 -4.76 27.02
C LYS A 247 -9.58 -4.54 25.80
N PHE A 248 -9.12 -5.04 24.66
CA PHE A 248 -9.90 -5.14 23.43
C PHE A 248 -10.38 -6.58 23.24
N GLY A 249 -11.65 -6.75 22.90
CA GLY A 249 -12.23 -8.07 22.63
C GLY A 249 -13.75 -8.08 22.74
N LEU A 250 -14.31 -9.29 22.72
CA LEU A 250 -15.77 -9.50 22.75
C LEU A 250 -16.31 -9.72 24.17
N THR A 251 -15.45 -9.98 25.16
CA THR A 251 -15.88 -10.31 26.52
C THR A 251 -16.42 -9.06 27.25
N ASN A 252 -17.19 -9.28 28.31
CA ASN A 252 -17.83 -8.19 29.04
C ASN A 252 -16.83 -7.30 29.79
N ASP A 253 -15.65 -7.82 30.13
CA ASP A 253 -14.55 -7.05 30.74
C ASP A 253 -13.72 -6.26 29.71
N CYS A 254 -13.97 -6.43 28.41
CA CYS A 254 -13.31 -5.62 27.39
C CYS A 254 -13.86 -4.20 27.38
N LYS A 255 -12.95 -3.23 27.59
CA LYS A 255 -13.23 -1.80 27.46
C LYS A 255 -13.60 -1.46 26.02
N TRP A 256 -12.84 -1.98 25.07
CA TRP A 256 -13.06 -1.75 23.65
C TRP A 256 -13.56 -3.02 22.98
N LYS A 257 -14.55 -2.85 22.10
CA LYS A 257 -15.20 -3.93 21.36
C LYS A 257 -15.06 -3.68 19.87
N PRO A 258 -14.98 -4.76 19.06
CA PRO A 258 -15.05 -4.62 17.62
C PRO A 258 -16.40 -4.07 17.18
N TRP A 259 -16.44 -3.42 16.02
CA TRP A 259 -17.65 -2.86 15.45
C TRP A 259 -18.52 -3.95 14.84
N PRO A 260 -19.70 -4.28 15.41
CA PRO A 260 -20.52 -5.36 14.87
C PRO A 260 -21.11 -4.97 13.51
N TYR A 261 -21.05 -5.85 12.51
CA TYR A 261 -21.55 -5.57 11.16
C TYR A 261 -23.00 -5.07 11.14
N LYS A 262 -23.88 -5.66 11.97
CA LYS A 262 -25.28 -5.23 12.07
C LYS A 262 -25.42 -3.79 12.57
N ASP A 263 -24.57 -3.37 13.50
CA ASP A 263 -24.58 -2.00 14.04
C ASP A 263 -24.07 -1.00 13.01
N ARG A 264 -23.08 -1.40 12.19
CA ARG A 264 -22.63 -0.61 11.03
C ARG A 264 -23.81 -0.30 10.10
N LEU A 265 -24.60 -1.31 9.73
CA LEU A 265 -25.78 -1.11 8.88
C LEU A 265 -26.82 -0.18 9.51
N ASN A 266 -27.06 -0.32 10.82
CA ASN A 266 -28.02 0.51 11.53
C ASN A 266 -27.58 1.98 11.57
N ILE A 267 -26.31 2.25 11.93
CA ILE A 267 -25.79 3.62 11.96
C ILE A 267 -25.75 4.22 10.57
N ALA A 268 -25.32 3.49 9.54
CA ALA A 268 -25.30 3.98 8.17
C ALA A 268 -26.69 4.49 7.71
N LYS A 269 -27.76 3.74 7.99
CA LYS A 269 -29.15 4.17 7.70
C LYS A 269 -29.56 5.43 8.47
N GLN A 270 -29.16 5.54 9.73
CA GLN A 270 -29.42 6.73 10.54
C GLN A 270 -28.67 7.96 9.99
N VAL A 271 -27.43 7.79 9.57
CA VAL A 271 -26.61 8.85 8.96
C VAL A 271 -27.20 9.29 7.62
N GLU A 272 -27.65 8.37 6.79
CA GLU A 272 -28.36 8.69 5.53
C GLU A 272 -29.63 9.49 5.80
N SER A 273 -30.46 9.03 6.74
CA SER A 273 -31.67 9.73 7.17
C SER A 273 -31.37 11.13 7.73
N PHE A 274 -30.25 11.29 8.44
CA PHE A 274 -29.79 12.58 8.93
C PHE A 274 -29.31 13.48 7.80
N LYS A 275 -28.53 12.96 6.84
CA LYS A 275 -28.06 13.68 5.65
C LYS A 275 -29.24 14.24 4.85
N ALA A 276 -30.31 13.46 4.65
CA ALA A 276 -31.51 13.87 3.93
C ALA A 276 -32.28 15.02 4.62
N LYS A 277 -32.19 15.14 5.95
CA LYS A 277 -32.84 16.21 6.74
C LYS A 277 -32.04 17.52 6.73
N LEU A 278 -30.79 17.53 6.27
CA LEU A 278 -29.98 18.74 6.26
C LEU A 278 -30.42 19.68 5.13
N PRO A 279 -30.64 20.98 5.40
CA PRO A 279 -30.99 21.95 4.37
C PRO A 279 -29.95 22.00 3.24
N SER A 280 -30.44 22.02 2.00
CA SER A 280 -29.60 22.10 0.80
C SER A 280 -28.75 23.39 0.77
N SER A 281 -29.25 24.47 1.35
CA SER A 281 -28.61 25.79 1.44
C SER A 281 -27.37 25.84 2.35
N LEU A 282 -27.14 24.85 3.22
CA LEU A 282 -25.97 24.85 4.09
C LEU A 282 -24.67 24.67 3.29
N ALA A 283 -23.64 25.43 3.66
CA ALA A 283 -22.28 25.24 3.16
C ALA A 283 -21.79 23.80 3.41
N ALA A 284 -21.00 23.27 2.47
CA ALA A 284 -20.50 21.90 2.51
C ALA A 284 -19.69 21.59 3.78
N SER A 285 -18.84 22.53 4.22
CA SER A 285 -18.08 22.41 5.47
C SER A 285 -19.00 22.30 6.70
N THR A 286 -20.05 23.12 6.77
CA THR A 286 -21.04 23.07 7.85
C THR A 286 -21.82 21.75 7.84
N LYS A 287 -22.22 21.26 6.66
CA LYS A 287 -22.85 19.93 6.52
C LYS A 287 -21.90 18.84 7.02
N ARG A 288 -20.63 18.85 6.61
CA ARG A 288 -19.62 17.88 7.04
C ARG A 288 -19.43 17.87 8.56
N THR A 289 -19.34 19.05 9.18
CA THR A 289 -19.24 19.18 10.64
C THR A 289 -20.48 18.62 11.35
N LYS A 290 -21.68 18.89 10.83
CA LYS A 290 -22.92 18.33 11.41
C LYS A 290 -22.96 16.80 11.31
N ILE A 291 -22.62 16.24 10.14
CA ILE A 291 -22.60 14.79 9.90
C ILE A 291 -21.59 14.10 10.83
N THR A 292 -20.35 14.61 10.89
CA THR A 292 -19.30 14.01 11.73
C THR A 292 -19.63 14.09 13.23
N LYS A 293 -20.24 15.20 13.69
CA LYS A 293 -20.75 15.31 15.07
C LYS A 293 -21.88 14.32 15.35
N PHE A 294 -22.82 14.15 14.43
CA PHE A 294 -23.90 13.18 14.56
C PHE A 294 -23.36 11.74 14.66
N ILE A 295 -22.37 11.38 13.84
CA ILE A 295 -21.72 10.07 13.89
C ILE A 295 -21.03 9.86 15.26
N ALA A 296 -20.29 10.86 15.73
CA ALA A 296 -19.60 10.79 17.02
C ALA A 296 -20.57 10.71 18.21
N SER A 297 -21.70 11.43 18.19
CA SER A 297 -22.71 11.37 19.26
C SER A 297 -23.39 10.00 19.35
N ASN A 298 -23.43 9.25 18.25
CA ASN A 298 -23.89 7.86 18.21
C ASN A 298 -22.79 6.84 18.56
N LYS A 299 -21.66 7.31 19.12
CA LYS A 299 -20.50 6.49 19.50
C LYS A 299 -19.98 5.62 18.36
N SER A 300 -19.99 6.15 17.15
CA SER A 300 -19.64 5.41 15.93
C SER A 300 -18.60 6.17 15.12
N ARG A 301 -18.11 5.50 14.07
CA ARG A 301 -17.36 6.10 12.96
C ARG A 301 -18.02 5.82 11.60
N GLN A 302 -19.18 5.18 11.58
CA GLN A 302 -19.83 4.74 10.37
C GLN A 302 -20.53 5.91 9.65
N GLU A 303 -20.30 6.07 8.35
CA GLU A 303 -20.87 7.14 7.54
C GLU A 303 -21.81 6.65 6.42
N PHE A 304 -21.47 5.54 5.77
CA PHE A 304 -22.30 4.87 4.74
C PHE A 304 -22.16 3.35 4.89
N GLN A 305 -22.90 2.56 4.12
CA GLN A 305 -22.85 1.10 4.26
C GLN A 305 -21.47 0.54 3.85
N PRO A 306 -20.91 -0.48 4.54
CA PRO A 306 -19.70 -1.16 4.10
C PRO A 306 -19.85 -1.70 2.67
N LEU A 307 -18.95 -1.29 1.77
CA LEU A 307 -18.93 -1.69 0.35
C LEU A 307 -18.52 -3.16 0.19
N ILE A 308 -17.64 -3.64 1.09
CA ILE A 308 -17.19 -5.04 1.13
C ILE A 308 -18.12 -5.97 1.92
N GLY A 309 -19.26 -5.45 2.40
CA GLY A 309 -20.24 -6.23 3.15
C GLY A 309 -19.65 -6.87 4.40
N LYS A 310 -19.94 -8.16 4.62
CA LYS A 310 -19.50 -8.92 5.81
C LYS A 310 -17.98 -9.18 5.84
N LEU A 311 -17.27 -8.93 4.75
CA LEU A 311 -15.82 -9.10 4.70
C LEU A 311 -15.05 -8.09 5.58
N CYS A 312 -15.73 -7.06 6.10
CA CYS A 312 -15.16 -6.15 7.09
C CYS A 312 -14.58 -6.88 8.31
N ASP A 313 -15.13 -8.04 8.66
CA ASP A 313 -14.67 -8.84 9.80
C ASP A 313 -13.41 -9.68 9.47
N LYS A 314 -12.96 -9.65 8.21
CA LYS A 314 -11.77 -10.38 7.69
C LYS A 314 -10.62 -9.44 7.35
N GLU A 315 -10.73 -8.16 7.71
CA GLU A 315 -9.74 -7.16 7.37
C GLU A 315 -8.48 -7.25 8.21
N VAL A 316 -7.35 -6.96 7.57
CA VAL A 316 -6.07 -6.76 8.23
C VAL A 316 -5.40 -5.53 7.63
N VAL A 317 -4.94 -4.63 8.49
CA VAL A 317 -4.14 -3.49 8.02
C VAL A 317 -2.79 -3.97 7.55
N GLU A 318 -2.40 -3.57 6.34
CA GLU A 318 -1.02 -3.74 5.90
C GLU A 318 -0.08 -2.90 6.79
N PRO A 319 0.94 -3.51 7.42
CA PRO A 319 1.68 -2.87 8.50
C PRO A 319 2.67 -1.79 8.04
N LEU A 320 2.96 -1.62 6.75
CA LEU A 320 3.96 -0.67 6.25
C LEU A 320 3.66 0.75 6.70
N HIS A 321 2.42 1.21 6.51
CA HIS A 321 2.04 2.58 6.83
C HIS A 321 2.02 2.82 8.34
N LEU A 322 1.47 1.88 9.12
CA LEU A 322 1.46 1.97 10.58
C LEU A 322 2.87 2.00 11.15
N LYS A 323 3.75 1.09 10.67
CA LYS A 323 5.16 1.06 11.03
C LYS A 323 5.85 2.37 10.67
N THR A 324 5.63 2.87 9.46
CA THR A 324 6.24 4.11 8.99
C THR A 324 5.82 5.31 9.85
N ASN A 325 4.54 5.40 10.20
CA ASN A 325 4.03 6.45 11.07
C ASN A 325 4.58 6.33 12.51
N GLY A 326 4.65 5.12 13.05
CA GLY A 326 5.22 4.87 14.38
C GLY A 326 6.71 5.22 14.43
N VAL A 327 7.48 4.84 13.41
CA VAL A 327 8.91 5.18 13.33
C VAL A 327 9.11 6.68 13.09
N GLN A 328 8.22 7.34 12.33
CA GLN A 328 8.25 8.79 12.20
C GLN A 328 8.08 9.47 13.56
N HIS A 329 7.11 9.02 14.36
CA HIS A 329 6.89 9.55 15.70
C HIS A 329 8.12 9.36 16.61
N LEU A 330 8.68 8.14 16.62
CA LEU A 330 9.90 7.83 17.37
C LEU A 330 11.08 8.71 16.93
N HIS A 331 11.27 8.89 15.62
CA HIS A 331 12.30 9.77 15.08
C HIS A 331 12.09 11.22 15.50
N THR A 332 10.86 11.72 15.48
CA THR A 332 10.54 13.08 15.94
C THR A 332 10.90 13.26 17.42
N MET A 333 10.61 12.27 18.28
CA MET A 333 11.00 12.31 19.68
C MET A 333 12.53 12.40 19.86
N LEU A 334 13.28 11.54 19.15
CA LEU A 334 14.75 11.55 19.18
C LEU A 334 15.33 12.88 18.65
N LEU A 335 14.77 13.40 17.56
CA LEU A 335 15.20 14.68 16.99
C LEU A 335 14.96 15.84 17.96
N ASN A 336 13.79 15.89 18.59
CA ASN A 336 13.47 16.92 19.58
C ASN A 336 14.42 16.86 20.77
N LEU A 337 14.77 15.65 21.23
CA LEU A 337 15.76 15.46 22.28
C LEU A 337 17.16 15.91 21.83
N ALA A 338 17.59 15.55 20.62
CA ALA A 338 18.88 16.00 20.07
C ALA A 338 18.95 17.53 20.00
N ILE A 339 17.88 18.19 19.55
CA ILE A 339 17.78 19.65 19.45
C ILE A 339 17.86 20.28 20.84
N SER A 340 17.07 19.81 21.80
CA SER A 340 17.02 20.38 23.15
C SER A 340 18.35 20.20 23.89
N SER A 341 19.09 19.11 23.62
CA SER A 341 20.42 18.87 24.19
C SER A 341 21.57 19.60 23.48
N SER A 342 21.31 20.40 22.44
CA SER A 342 22.38 20.94 21.58
C SER A 342 22.66 22.43 21.68
N ASN A 343 21.93 23.19 22.51
CA ASN A 343 22.08 24.65 22.63
C ASN A 343 22.27 25.34 21.28
N LEU A 344 21.41 25.01 20.31
CA LEU A 344 21.59 25.43 18.92
C LEU A 344 21.46 26.96 18.80
N PRO A 345 22.29 27.62 17.97
CA PRO A 345 22.15 29.04 17.70
C PRO A 345 20.82 29.32 16.98
N GLN A 346 20.33 30.55 17.12
CA GLN A 346 19.05 30.97 16.54
C GLN A 346 19.04 30.87 15.00
N LYS A 347 20.20 31.10 14.37
CA LYS A 347 20.42 30.93 12.93
C LYS A 347 21.64 30.05 12.68
N ILE A 348 21.51 29.08 11.78
CA ILE A 348 22.62 28.23 11.33
C ILE A 348 22.82 28.54 9.85
N SER A 349 23.99 29.07 9.50
CA SER A 349 24.34 29.39 8.11
C SER A 349 24.98 28.20 7.40
N SER A 350 25.69 27.36 8.15
CA SER A 350 26.25 26.10 7.69
C SER A 350 26.17 25.03 8.78
N LEU A 351 26.01 23.77 8.37
CA LEU A 351 26.06 22.63 9.29
C LEU A 351 27.45 22.44 9.92
N SER A 352 28.50 22.99 9.30
CA SER A 352 29.85 23.04 9.88
C SER A 352 29.94 23.94 11.11
N ASP A 353 28.98 24.84 11.31
CA ASP A 353 28.97 25.79 12.44
C ASP A 353 28.52 25.10 13.74
N LEU A 354 28.00 23.87 13.65
CA LEU A 354 27.65 23.06 14.81
C LEU A 354 28.91 22.54 15.50
N SER A 355 29.01 22.77 16.81
CA SER A 355 30.05 22.14 17.62
C SER A 355 30.04 20.61 17.41
N PRO A 356 31.18 19.98 17.09
CA PRO A 356 31.27 18.53 16.96
C PRO A 356 30.83 17.77 18.22
N ALA A 357 30.91 18.43 19.38
CA ALA A 357 30.51 17.90 20.67
C ALA A 357 29.04 18.17 21.03
N CYS A 358 28.24 18.82 20.19
CA CYS A 358 26.80 18.95 20.46
C CYS A 358 26.04 17.68 20.03
N ALA A 359 24.94 17.38 20.71
CA ALA A 359 24.14 16.18 20.46
C ALA A 359 23.64 16.11 19.01
N MET A 360 23.30 17.25 18.39
CA MET A 360 22.78 17.33 17.03
C MET A 360 23.83 17.00 15.99
N SER A 361 25.08 17.46 16.18
CA SER A 361 26.19 17.12 15.29
C SER A 361 26.49 15.62 15.33
N ARG A 362 26.54 15.03 16.53
CA ARG A 362 26.67 13.58 16.71
C ARG A 362 25.49 12.81 16.12
N TYR A 363 24.26 13.27 16.33
CA TYR A 363 23.05 12.66 15.79
C TYR A 363 23.05 12.65 14.25
N MET A 364 23.43 13.76 13.61
CA MET A 364 23.57 13.83 12.16
C MET A 364 24.68 12.93 11.63
N LYS A 365 25.80 12.82 12.34
CA LYS A 365 26.89 11.89 12.00
C LYS A 365 26.43 10.43 12.12
N ALA A 366 25.73 10.07 13.20
CA ALA A 366 25.19 8.73 13.39
C ALA A 366 24.15 8.36 12.32
N LEU A 367 23.27 9.29 11.94
CA LEU A 367 22.33 9.10 10.83
C LEU A 367 23.04 8.75 9.51
N GLU A 368 24.20 9.35 9.25
CA GLU A 368 24.96 9.13 8.02
C GLU A 368 25.83 7.87 8.07
N CYS A 369 26.63 7.71 9.13
CA CYS A 369 27.65 6.66 9.23
C CYS A 369 27.11 5.33 9.74
N ASP A 370 26.33 5.36 10.82
CA ASP A 370 25.92 4.16 11.55
C ASP A 370 24.57 3.64 11.04
N VAL A 371 23.58 4.54 10.96
CA VAL A 371 22.22 4.23 10.49
C VAL A 371 22.16 4.13 8.96
N LYS A 372 23.08 4.80 8.25
CA LYS A 372 23.13 4.87 6.78
C LYS A 372 21.86 5.48 6.15
N ALA A 373 21.19 6.36 6.88
CA ALA A 373 20.00 7.10 6.46
C ALA A 373 20.36 8.45 5.79
N GLY A 374 21.26 8.42 4.80
CA GLY A 374 21.82 9.63 4.18
C GLY A 374 20.77 10.56 3.54
N ARG A 375 19.67 10.01 3.01
CA ARG A 375 18.56 10.83 2.47
C ARG A 375 17.88 11.63 3.58
N LEU A 376 17.59 10.99 4.71
CA LEU A 376 16.99 11.63 5.87
C LEU A 376 17.93 12.71 6.44
N LYS A 377 19.21 12.38 6.65
CA LYS A 377 20.23 13.34 7.09
C LYS A 377 20.32 14.56 6.16
N LYS A 378 20.26 14.35 4.85
CA LYS A 378 20.28 15.44 3.86
C LYS A 378 19.06 16.34 3.98
N GLN A 379 17.86 15.79 4.14
CA GLN A 379 16.64 16.59 4.29
C GLN A 379 16.62 17.33 5.63
N LEU A 380 17.05 16.68 6.70
CA LEU A 380 17.19 17.30 8.01
C LEU A 380 18.19 18.46 7.97
N GLY A 381 19.33 18.26 7.32
CA GLY A 381 20.34 19.31 7.14
C GLY A 381 19.81 20.51 6.37
N LYS A 382 19.01 20.30 5.32
CA LYS A 382 18.33 21.40 4.61
C LYS A 382 17.36 22.15 5.51
N TRP A 383 16.51 21.42 6.23
CA TRP A 383 15.54 22.01 7.15
C TRP A 383 16.21 22.82 8.27
N MET A 384 17.39 22.40 8.76
CA MET A 384 18.15 23.17 9.77
C MET A 384 18.72 24.49 9.24
N LEU A 385 19.02 24.56 7.94
CA LEU A 385 19.57 25.73 7.25
C LEU A 385 18.47 26.68 6.73
N GLU A 386 17.29 26.14 6.45
CA GLU A 386 16.09 26.94 6.24
C GLU A 386 15.77 27.69 7.54
N ASP A 387 15.36 28.95 7.43
CA ASP A 387 15.07 29.79 8.60
C ASP A 387 14.07 29.04 9.50
N ARG A 388 14.53 28.59 10.68
CA ARG A 388 13.74 27.82 11.64
C ARG A 388 12.72 28.76 12.28
N SER A 389 11.77 29.25 11.48
CA SER A 389 10.58 29.93 11.95
C SER A 389 9.96 29.06 13.03
N LYS A 390 9.60 29.66 14.16
CA LYS A 390 9.14 28.98 15.39
C LYS A 390 7.99 27.98 15.17
N ASP A 391 7.36 28.00 14.00
CA ASP A 391 6.14 27.24 13.67
C ASP A 391 6.34 26.14 12.59
N LYS A 392 7.57 25.83 12.15
CA LYS A 392 7.81 24.77 11.14
C LYS A 392 8.55 23.56 11.71
N ASP A 393 7.79 22.59 12.17
CA ASP A 393 8.28 21.25 12.48
C ASP A 393 8.95 20.60 11.26
N PHE A 394 9.94 19.75 11.52
CA PHE A 394 10.58 18.96 10.48
C PHE A 394 9.56 17.96 9.89
N SER A 395 9.23 18.13 8.62
CA SER A 395 8.35 17.24 7.88
C SER A 395 9.12 16.44 6.84
N TYR A 396 9.12 15.12 7.00
CA TYR A 396 9.67 14.17 6.03
C TYR A 396 8.81 12.91 6.00
N ARG A 397 8.41 12.46 4.81
CA ARG A 397 7.68 11.20 4.66
C ARG A 397 8.68 10.04 4.60
N LEU A 398 8.81 9.31 5.71
CA LEU A 398 9.61 8.07 5.73
C LEU A 398 9.09 7.06 4.72
N THR A 399 10.01 6.32 4.13
CA THR A 399 9.71 5.09 3.37
C THR A 399 9.84 3.87 4.27
N GLY A 400 9.39 2.70 3.79
CA GLY A 400 9.64 1.43 4.48
C GLY A 400 11.13 1.16 4.70
N LYS A 401 11.99 1.57 3.75
CA LYS A 401 13.44 1.46 3.87
C LYS A 401 13.98 2.37 4.97
N ASP A 402 13.55 3.64 4.99
CA ASP A 402 14.00 4.59 6.03
C ASP A 402 13.59 4.10 7.43
N SER A 403 12.35 3.62 7.57
CA SER A 403 11.83 3.08 8.82
C SER A 403 12.66 1.89 9.32
N ARG A 404 13.03 0.98 8.42
CA ARG A 404 13.89 -0.16 8.74
C ARG A 404 15.27 0.30 9.22
N LEU A 405 15.89 1.25 8.52
CA LEU A 405 17.22 1.77 8.90
C LEU A 405 17.18 2.40 10.29
N ILE A 406 16.21 3.26 10.57
CA ILE A 406 16.06 3.91 11.88
C ILE A 406 15.88 2.88 13.01
N LEU A 407 15.03 1.87 12.81
CA LEU A 407 14.80 0.84 13.84
C LEU A 407 16.07 0.03 14.13
N HIS A 408 16.79 -0.43 13.11
CA HIS A 408 18.07 -1.12 13.32
C HIS A 408 19.14 -0.20 13.90
N GLY A 409 19.10 1.08 13.55
CA GLY A 409 20.04 2.12 13.96
C GLY A 409 19.69 2.78 15.29
N PHE A 410 18.59 2.40 15.94
CA PHE A 410 17.97 3.16 17.03
C PHE A 410 18.95 3.45 18.17
N MET A 411 19.68 2.43 18.63
CA MET A 411 20.63 2.59 19.72
C MET A 411 21.83 3.47 19.37
N TYR A 412 22.25 3.52 18.10
CA TYR A 412 23.28 4.46 17.67
C TYR A 412 22.80 5.92 17.79
N LEU A 413 21.53 6.18 17.46
CA LEU A 413 20.94 7.50 17.61
C LEU A 413 20.81 7.90 19.08
N VAL A 414 20.40 6.98 19.95
CA VAL A 414 20.33 7.23 21.40
C VAL A 414 21.72 7.53 21.98
N ASN A 415 22.72 6.72 21.65
CA ASN A 415 24.10 6.93 22.11
C ASN A 415 24.67 8.26 21.59
N ALA A 416 24.39 8.60 20.33
CA ALA A 416 24.81 9.87 19.74
C ALA A 416 24.23 11.08 20.48
N ILE A 417 22.99 10.99 20.96
CA ILE A 417 22.37 12.06 21.76
C ILE A 417 23.03 12.13 23.14
N ARG A 418 23.12 10.97 23.83
CA ARG A 418 23.71 10.87 25.18
C ARG A 418 25.11 11.47 25.24
N GLY A 419 25.91 11.25 24.20
CA GLY A 419 27.34 11.56 24.23
C GLY A 419 28.12 10.51 25.02
N ASP A 420 29.40 10.81 25.23
CA ASP A 420 30.31 10.01 26.07
C ASP A 420 29.93 10.11 27.55
#